data_AF-A0A327JFR2-F1
#
_entry.id   AF-A0A327JFR2-F1
#
_cell.length_a   1.000
_cell.length_b   1.000
_cell.length_c   1.000
_cell.angle_alpha   90.00
_cell.angle_beta   90.00
_cell.angle_gamma   90.00
#
_symmetry.space_group_name_H-M   'P 1'
#
loop_
_entity.id
_entity.type
_entity.pdbx_description
1 polymer ?
#
loop_
_entity_poly.entity_id
_entity_poly.type
_entity_poly.pdbx_seq_one_letter_code
_entity_poly.pdbx_strand_id
1 'polypeptide(L)' 'DAAQRAATLDAATAAAAREQAQDAIRAERETLATTMNNLPLGVVGIDASMRLVLCNDGFLAMYGLAREAAEPGLPLEA' A
#
# COMPACT_ATOMS: atom_id res chain seq x y z
N ASP A 1 31.34 -6.32 28.22
CA ASP A 1 30.32 -7.39 28.32
C ASP A 1 28.92 -6.83 28.64
N ALA A 2 28.69 -6.13 29.77
CA ALA A 2 27.37 -5.51 30.05
C ALA A 2 26.91 -4.44 29.03
N ALA A 3 27.84 -3.60 28.54
CA ALA A 3 27.53 -2.58 27.53
C ALA A 3 27.10 -3.20 26.18
N GLN A 4 27.66 -4.35 25.82
CA GLN A 4 27.30 -5.08 24.60
C GLN A 4 25.87 -5.63 24.71
N ARG A 5 25.52 -6.19 25.88
CA ARG A 5 24.16 -6.70 26.16
C ARG A 5 23.10 -5.59 26.11
N ALA A 6 23.37 -4.44 26.73
CA ALA A 6 22.48 -3.29 26.67
C ALA A 6 22.22 -2.83 25.22
N ALA A 7 23.29 -2.70 24.42
CA ALA A 7 23.17 -2.33 23.00
C ALA A 7 22.37 -3.34 22.17
N THR A 8 22.50 -4.66 22.44
CA THR A 8 21.72 -5.68 21.73
C THR A 8 20.22 -5.67 22.09
N LEU A 9 19.88 -5.34 23.34
CA LEU A 9 18.49 -5.20 23.78
C LEU A 9 17.83 -3.98 23.13
N ASP A 10 18.53 -2.83 23.09
CA ASP A 10 18.03 -1.62 22.44
C ASP A 10 17.80 -1.85 20.94
N ALA A 11 18.75 -2.51 20.25
CA ALA A 11 18.59 -2.86 18.84
C ALA A 11 17.40 -3.80 18.58
N ALA A 12 17.19 -4.79 19.45
CA ALA A 12 16.07 -5.72 19.33
C ALA A 12 14.71 -5.02 19.55
N THR A 13 14.60 -4.10 20.50
CA THR A 13 13.37 -3.33 20.72
C THR A 13 13.04 -2.40 19.55
N ALA A 14 14.05 -1.74 18.98
CA ALA A 14 13.87 -0.92 17.78
C ALA A 14 13.43 -1.75 16.56
N ALA A 15 13.99 -2.94 16.39
CA ALA A 15 13.58 -3.87 15.33
C ALA A 15 12.12 -4.33 15.50
N ALA A 16 11.74 -4.74 16.71
CA ALA A 16 10.37 -5.14 17.01
C ALA A 16 9.35 -4.00 16.82
N ALA A 17 9.69 -2.78 17.24
CA ALA A 17 8.84 -1.61 17.02
C ALA A 17 8.66 -1.28 15.53
N ARG A 18 9.71 -1.45 14.73
CA ARG A 18 9.65 -1.26 13.26
C ARG A 18 8.76 -2.32 12.60
N GLU A 19 8.92 -3.57 12.98
CA GLU A 19 8.09 -4.67 12.47
C GLU A 19 6.61 -4.43 12.79
N GLN A 20 6.30 -4.09 14.05
CA GLN A 20 4.93 -3.77 14.45
C GLN A 20 4.34 -2.58 13.66
N ALA A 21 5.14 -1.55 13.40
CA ALA A 21 4.70 -0.41 12.57
C ALA A 21 4.46 -0.82 11.11
N GLN A 22 5.30 -1.71 10.56
CA GLN A 22 5.12 -2.24 9.20
C GLN A 22 3.86 -3.10 9.09
N ASP A 23 3.59 -3.94 10.08
CA ASP A 23 2.38 -4.76 10.13
C ASP A 23 1.12 -3.90 10.25
N ALA A 24 1.13 -2.86 11.09
CA ALA A 24 0.02 -1.93 11.19
C ALA A 24 -0.26 -1.22 9.85
N ILE A 25 0.79 -0.75 9.16
CA ILE A 25 0.65 -0.14 7.83
C ILE A 25 0.11 -1.15 6.81
N ARG A 26 0.55 -2.41 6.88
CA ARG A 26 0.08 -3.46 5.98
C ARG A 26 -1.40 -3.76 6.20
N ALA A 27 -1.82 -3.95 7.45
CA ALA A 27 -3.21 -4.22 7.81
C ALA A 27 -4.14 -3.07 7.36
N GLU A 28 -3.70 -1.82 7.54
CA GLU A 28 -4.47 -0.66 7.07
C GLU A 28 -4.57 -0.62 5.54
N ARG A 29 -3.47 -0.91 4.83
CA ARG A 29 -3.48 -0.98 3.35
C ARG A 29 -4.40 -2.09 2.82
N GLU A 30 -4.38 -3.25 3.46
CA GLU A 30 -5.26 -4.37 3.12
C GLU A 30 -6.73 -4.02 3.38
N THR A 31 -7.01 -3.35 4.49
CA THR A 31 -8.36 -2.85 4.83
C THR A 31 -8.83 -1.85 3.77
N LEU A 32 -8.01 -0.84 3.45
CA LEU A 32 -8.32 0.16 2.43
C LEU A 32 -8.57 -0.47 1.06
N ALA A 33 -7.70 -1.38 0.61
CA ALA A 33 -7.87 -2.08 -0.66
C ALA A 33 -9.18 -2.87 -0.71
N THR A 34 -9.48 -3.61 0.36
CA THR A 34 -10.73 -4.38 0.50
C THR A 34 -11.95 -3.47 0.47
N THR A 35 -11.92 -2.36 1.22
CA THR A 35 -13.00 -1.38 1.25
C THR A 35 -13.25 -0.81 -0.14
N MET A 36 -12.19 -0.36 -0.84
CA MET A 36 -12.32 0.20 -2.19
C MET A 36 -12.87 -0.82 -3.20
N ASN A 37 -12.45 -2.09 -3.13
CA ASN A 37 -12.94 -3.14 -4.03
C ASN A 37 -14.42 -3.53 -3.78
N ASN A 38 -14.92 -3.31 -2.56
CA ASN A 38 -16.33 -3.57 -2.22
C ASN A 38 -17.27 -2.39 -2.54
N LEU A 39 -16.74 -1.23 -2.94
CA LEU A 39 -17.58 -0.11 -3.36
C LEU A 39 -18.22 -0.41 -4.72
N PRO A 40 -19.49 0.01 -4.95
CA PRO A 40 -20.15 -0.11 -6.25
C PRO A 40 -19.66 0.94 -7.28
N LEU A 41 -18.50 1.54 -7.05
CA LEU A 41 -17.91 2.61 -7.86
C LEU A 41 -16.48 2.24 -8.27
N GLY A 42 -16.07 2.68 -9.46
CA GLY A 42 -14.67 2.69 -9.85
C GLY A 42 -13.90 3.77 -9.10
N VAL A 43 -12.75 3.43 -8.53
CA VAL A 43 -11.88 4.33 -7.78
C VAL A 43 -10.48 4.29 -8.37
N VAL A 44 -9.98 5.46 -8.76
CA VAL A 44 -8.63 5.68 -9.24
C VAL A 44 -8.02 6.87 -8.49
N GLY A 45 -6.76 6.73 -8.08
CA GLY A 45 -5.98 7.82 -7.50
C GLY A 45 -4.79 8.12 -8.37
N ILE A 46 -4.50 9.39 -8.57
CA ILE A 46 -3.35 9.87 -9.33
C ILE A 46 -2.50 10.82 -8.49
N ASP A 47 -1.19 10.85 -8.75
CA ASP A 47 -0.29 11.81 -8.14
C ASP A 47 -0.28 13.16 -8.90
N ALA A 48 0.50 14.11 -8.40
CA ALA A 48 0.66 15.44 -9.02
C ALA A 48 1.27 15.40 -10.43
N SER A 49 1.87 14.28 -10.84
CA SER A 49 2.44 14.06 -12.17
C SER A 49 1.52 13.24 -13.07
N MET A 50 0.23 13.12 -12.72
CA MET A 50 -0.78 12.37 -13.48
C MET A 50 -0.44 10.88 -13.62
N ARG A 51 0.23 10.29 -12.62
CA ARG A 51 0.53 8.85 -12.60
C ARG A 51 -0.40 8.12 -11.66
N LEU A 52 -0.81 6.91 -12.04
CA LEU A 52 -1.63 6.04 -11.20
C LEU A 52 -0.93 5.74 -9.88
N VAL A 53 -1.66 5.92 -8.77
CA VAL A 53 -1.22 5.57 -7.41
C VAL A 53 -2.02 4.40 -6.88
N LEU A 54 -3.31 4.32 -7.25
CA LEU A 54 -4.19 3.21 -6.91
C LEU A 54 -5.27 3.05 -7.98
N CYS A 55 -5.75 1.82 -8.14
CA CYS A 55 -6.89 1.47 -8.96
C CYS A 55 -7.60 0.28 -8.30
N ASN A 56 -8.90 0.40 -8.03
CA ASN A 56 -9.70 -0.71 -7.55
C ASN A 56 -10.17 -1.61 -8.71
N ASP A 57 -10.62 -2.83 -8.40
CA ASP A 57 -11.08 -3.79 -9.40
C ASP A 57 -12.41 -3.34 -10.04
N GLY A 58 -13.21 -2.56 -9.31
CA GLY A 58 -14.45 -1.97 -9.82
C GLY A 58 -14.22 -1.04 -11.02
N PHE A 59 -13.14 -0.25 -11.02
CA PHE A 59 -12.77 0.61 -12.14
C PHE A 59 -12.39 -0.23 -13.38
N LEU A 60 -11.58 -1.27 -13.19
CA LEU A 60 -11.18 -2.19 -14.26
C LEU A 60 -12.39 -2.88 -14.88
N ALA A 61 -13.30 -3.40 -14.06
CA ALA A 61 -14.51 -4.06 -14.50
C ALA A 61 -15.44 -3.12 -15.28
N MET A 62 -15.59 -1.87 -14.80
CA MET A 62 -16.44 -0.86 -15.45
C MET A 62 -15.97 -0.52 -16.87
N TYR A 63 -14.65 -0.52 -17.11
CA TYR A 63 -14.06 -0.21 -18.41
C TYR A 63 -13.57 -1.43 -19.20
N GLY A 64 -13.69 -2.65 -18.67
CA GLY A 64 -13.21 -3.87 -19.31
C GLY A 64 -11.69 -3.94 -19.46
N LEU A 65 -10.94 -3.34 -18.53
CA LEU A 65 -9.49 -3.23 -18.58
C LEU A 65 -8.80 -4.43 -17.92
N ALA A 66 -7.64 -4.80 -18.46
CA ALA A 66 -6.74 -5.75 -17.81
C ALA A 66 -5.98 -5.07 -16.66
N ARG A 67 -5.53 -5.84 -15.66
CA ARG A 67 -4.87 -5.29 -14.46
C ARG A 67 -3.58 -4.55 -14.79
N GLU A 68 -2.88 -5.02 -15.82
CA GLU A 68 -1.63 -4.49 -16.33
C GLU A 68 -1.79 -3.07 -16.88
N ALA A 69 -3.01 -2.69 -17.31
CA ALA A 69 -3.32 -1.34 -17.77
C ALA A 69 -3.44 -0.31 -16.63
N ALA A 70 -3.42 -0.76 -15.37
CA ALA A 70 -3.55 0.09 -14.19
C ALA A 70 -2.46 -0.16 -13.14
N GLU A 71 -1.26 -0.57 -13.57
CA GLU A 71 -0.11 -0.67 -12.67
C GLU A 71 0.24 0.71 -12.08
N PRO A 72 0.53 0.79 -10.77
CA PRO A 72 1.00 2.03 -10.16
C PRO A 72 2.23 2.60 -10.87
N GLY A 73 2.21 3.90 -11.13
CA GLY A 73 3.27 4.65 -11.83
C GLY A 73 3.02 4.85 -13.33
N LEU A 74 2.08 4.11 -13.93
CA LEU A 74 1.68 4.35 -15.32
C LEU A 74 1.06 5.75 -15.47
N PRO A 75 1.37 6.46 -16.57
CA PRO A 75 0.72 7.73 -16.86
C PRO A 75 -0.76 7.51 -17.17
N LEU A 76 -1.62 8.41 -16.71
CA LEU A 76 -3.01 8.45 -17.13
C LEU A 76 -3.08 9.08 -18.52
N GLU A 77 -2.90 8.26 -19.56
CA GLU A 77 -3.10 8.66 -20.95
C GLU A 77 -4.52 8.28 -21.40
N ALA A 78 -5.14 9.16 -22.18
CA ALA A 78 -6.50 8.98 -22.71
C ALA A 78 -6.55 8.00 -23.88
#